data_AF-A0A6M0CBH2-F1
#
_entry.id   AF-A0A6M0CBH2-F1
#
_cell.length_a   1.000
_cell.length_b   1.000
_cell.length_c   1.000
_cell.angle_alpha   90.00
_cell.angle_beta   90.00
_cell.angle_gamma   90.00
#
_symmetry.space_group_name_H-M   'P 1'
#
loop_
_entity.id
_entity.type
_entity.pdbx_description
1 polymer ?
#
loop_
_entity_poly.entity_id
_entity_poly.type
_entity_poly.pdbx_seq_one_letter_code
_entity_poly.pdbx_strand_id
1 'polypeptide(L)'
;SLGYDPNTTNPKEINEARDFLIKNKEAIAAFAPDTGQNLLDQGEVDLTCEWSGDIFQIMKENPNLRYAIPKEGSILLTDNMVILKGSNNKELAEKFINFILEPEIGAKISNFIKYATPNQTAKDLGLIEAADLNNPAIYPPPELFAKLDYIQDVGQATILYDEAWTEVKLGVGT
;
A
#
# COMPACT_ATOMS: atom_id res chain seq x y z
N SER A 1 -2.20 -4.03 -17.47
CA SER A 1 -2.22 -2.57 -17.27
C SER A 1 -2.72 -1.85 -18.52
N LEU A 2 -3.43 -0.72 -18.36
CA LEU A 2 -3.79 0.22 -19.44
C LEU A 2 -2.65 1.22 -19.75
N GLY A 3 -1.61 1.25 -18.91
CA GLY A 3 -0.42 2.10 -19.11
C GLY A 3 -0.62 3.57 -18.77
N TYR A 4 -1.73 3.94 -18.14
CA TYR A 4 -2.00 5.30 -17.67
C TYR A 4 -1.33 5.59 -16.33
N ASP A 5 -1.01 6.87 -16.11
CA ASP A 5 -0.53 7.37 -14.82
C ASP A 5 -1.62 7.16 -13.76
N PRO A 6 -1.34 6.52 -12.61
CA PRO A 6 -2.31 6.35 -11.53
C PRO A 6 -2.85 7.69 -10.99
N ASN A 7 -2.14 8.79 -11.22
CA ASN A 7 -2.52 10.15 -10.81
C ASN A 7 -3.13 10.99 -11.96
N THR A 8 -3.60 10.34 -13.03
CA THR A 8 -4.20 11.04 -14.17
C THR A 8 -5.41 11.89 -13.76
N THR A 9 -5.48 13.11 -14.31
CA THR A 9 -6.66 13.98 -14.18
C THR A 9 -7.53 13.94 -15.43
N ASN A 10 -7.21 13.06 -16.40
CA ASN A 10 -7.94 12.92 -17.65
C ASN A 10 -9.20 12.05 -17.43
N PRO A 11 -10.42 12.60 -17.57
CA PRO A 11 -11.64 11.83 -17.36
C PRO A 11 -11.75 10.61 -18.28
N LYS A 12 -11.17 10.67 -19.49
CA LYS A 12 -11.21 9.55 -20.43
C LYS A 12 -10.42 8.35 -19.90
N GLU A 13 -9.22 8.59 -19.36
CA GLU A 13 -8.35 7.53 -18.83
C GLU A 13 -8.97 6.87 -17.59
N ILE A 14 -9.58 7.66 -16.71
CA ILE A 14 -10.31 7.18 -15.53
C ILE A 14 -11.51 6.31 -15.95
N ASN A 15 -12.29 6.78 -16.93
CA ASN A 15 -13.45 6.02 -17.44
C ASN A 15 -13.04 4.71 -18.12
N GLU A 16 -11.93 4.70 -18.88
CA GLU A 16 -11.42 3.47 -19.49
C GLU A 16 -10.93 2.48 -18.43
N ALA A 17 -10.34 2.94 -17.33
CA ALA A 17 -9.98 2.09 -16.19
C ALA A 17 -11.22 1.49 -15.50
N ARG A 18 -12.27 2.29 -15.28
CA ARG A 18 -13.58 1.82 -14.80
C ARG A 18 -14.14 0.72 -15.70
N ASP A 19 -14.25 1.00 -16.99
CA ASP A 19 -14.84 0.08 -17.97
C ASP A 19 -14.05 -1.22 -18.06
N PHE A 20 -12.72 -1.13 -17.94
CA PHE A 20 -11.86 -2.30 -17.86
C PHE A 20 -12.19 -3.16 -16.64
N LEU A 21 -12.34 -2.59 -15.44
CA LEU A 21 -12.69 -3.35 -14.24
C LEU A 21 -14.07 -4.00 -14.36
N ILE A 22 -15.08 -3.26 -14.82
CA ILE A 22 -16.45 -3.77 -15.01
C ILE A 22 -16.48 -4.90 -16.05
N LYS A 23 -15.76 -4.75 -17.17
CA LYS A 23 -15.68 -5.77 -18.21
C LYS A 23 -15.06 -7.08 -17.70
N ASN A 24 -14.15 -7.00 -16.74
CA ASN A 24 -13.45 -8.15 -16.16
C ASN A 24 -14.04 -8.59 -14.82
N LYS A 25 -15.29 -8.23 -14.50
CA LYS A 25 -15.94 -8.53 -13.22
C LYS A 25 -15.92 -10.01 -12.81
N GLU A 26 -15.92 -10.93 -13.77
CA GLU A 26 -15.87 -12.38 -13.49
C GLU A 26 -14.57 -12.83 -12.81
N ALA A 27 -13.50 -12.02 -12.91
CA ALA A 27 -12.24 -12.25 -12.21
C ALA A 27 -12.19 -11.62 -10.81
N ILE A 28 -13.23 -10.88 -10.41
CA ILE A 28 -13.28 -10.16 -9.13
C ILE A 28 -14.19 -10.93 -8.17
N ALA A 29 -13.58 -11.57 -7.17
CA ALA A 29 -14.34 -12.26 -6.13
C ALA A 29 -14.99 -11.29 -5.15
N ALA A 30 -14.26 -10.26 -4.71
CA ALA A 30 -14.74 -9.25 -3.76
C ALA A 30 -13.87 -7.99 -3.79
N PHE A 31 -14.44 -6.88 -3.32
CA PHE A 31 -13.69 -5.69 -2.90
C PHE A 31 -13.55 -5.71 -1.38
N ALA A 32 -12.45 -6.28 -0.87
CA ALA A 32 -12.20 -6.41 0.56
C ALA A 32 -11.86 -5.05 1.20
N PRO A 33 -12.41 -4.72 2.40
CA PRO A 33 -12.07 -3.51 3.14
C PRO A 33 -10.77 -3.71 3.92
N ASP A 34 -9.65 -3.90 3.22
CA ASP A 34 -8.31 -4.14 3.82
C ASP A 34 -8.20 -5.50 4.55
N THR A 35 -8.98 -6.49 4.07
CA THR A 35 -8.99 -7.87 4.58
C THR A 35 -8.69 -8.91 3.49
N GLY A 36 -8.03 -8.51 2.40
CA GLY A 36 -7.74 -9.40 1.26
C GLY A 36 -6.74 -10.49 1.61
N GLN A 37 -5.79 -10.20 2.50
CA GLN A 37 -4.85 -11.19 3.06
C GLN A 37 -5.57 -12.36 3.76
N ASN A 38 -6.70 -12.11 4.43
CA ASN A 38 -7.48 -13.17 5.08
C ASN A 38 -8.16 -14.10 4.06
N LEU A 39 -8.75 -13.52 3.01
CA LEU A 39 -9.37 -14.29 1.92
C LEU A 39 -8.33 -15.18 1.22
N LEU A 40 -7.12 -14.63 1.01
CA LEU A 40 -6.01 -15.36 0.42
C LEU A 40 -5.54 -16.50 1.34
N ASP A 41 -5.32 -16.23 2.63
CA ASP A 41 -4.82 -17.23 3.58
C ASP A 41 -5.79 -18.40 3.78
N GLN A 42 -7.10 -18.11 3.75
CA GLN A 42 -8.18 -19.09 3.86
C GLN A 42 -8.42 -19.86 2.55
N GLY A 43 -7.76 -19.48 1.45
CA GLY A 43 -7.94 -20.09 0.13
C GLY A 43 -9.27 -19.76 -0.53
N GLU A 44 -9.94 -18.68 -0.11
CA GLU A 44 -11.16 -18.18 -0.76
C GLU A 44 -10.85 -17.48 -2.09
N VAL A 45 -9.64 -16.95 -2.24
CA VAL A 45 -9.11 -16.39 -3.50
C VAL A 45 -7.71 -16.91 -3.78
N ASP A 46 -7.37 -17.07 -5.06
CA ASP A 46 -6.02 -17.46 -5.50
C ASP A 46 -5.04 -16.27 -5.55
N LEU A 47 -5.57 -15.04 -5.64
CA LEU A 47 -4.82 -13.80 -5.78
C LEU A 47 -5.56 -12.66 -5.08
N THR A 48 -4.81 -11.78 -4.41
CA THR A 48 -5.32 -10.53 -3.85
C THR A 48 -4.38 -9.38 -4.17
N CYS A 49 -4.93 -8.18 -4.34
CA CYS A 49 -4.17 -6.94 -4.33
C CYS A 49 -4.20 -6.41 -2.90
N GLU A 50 -3.06 -6.43 -2.23
CA GLU A 50 -2.98 -6.12 -0.80
C GLU A 50 -1.63 -5.50 -0.46
N TRP A 51 -1.58 -4.78 0.66
CA TRP A 51 -0.36 -4.14 1.11
C TRP A 51 0.72 -5.14 1.54
N SER A 52 1.97 -4.76 1.30
CA SER A 52 3.11 -5.66 1.42
C SER A 52 3.33 -6.16 2.85
N GLY A 53 3.24 -5.26 3.85
CA GLY A 53 3.44 -5.64 5.25
C GLY A 53 2.40 -6.64 5.77
N ASP A 54 1.15 -6.53 5.33
CA ASP A 54 0.08 -7.47 5.73
C ASP A 54 0.30 -8.86 5.13
N ILE A 55 0.68 -8.93 3.85
CA ILE A 55 1.05 -10.21 3.22
C ILE A 55 2.31 -10.80 3.86
N PHE A 56 3.34 -10.01 4.15
CA PHE A 56 4.56 -10.52 4.79
C PHE A 56 4.31 -11.08 6.20
N GLN A 57 3.35 -10.52 6.94
CA GLN A 57 2.98 -11.05 8.25
C GLN A 57 2.38 -12.45 8.12
N ILE A 58 1.39 -12.65 7.24
CA ILE A 58 0.77 -13.98 7.07
C ILE A 58 1.69 -14.99 6.37
N MET A 59 2.62 -14.54 5.52
CA MET A 59 3.64 -15.41 4.90
C MET A 59 4.58 -16.07 5.93
N LYS A 60 4.73 -15.50 7.13
CA LYS A 60 5.50 -16.14 8.22
C LYS A 60 4.81 -17.40 8.72
N GLU A 61 3.48 -17.43 8.69
CA GLU A 61 2.65 -18.52 9.22
C GLU A 61 2.24 -19.49 8.10
N ASN A 62 2.07 -18.97 6.88
CA ASN A 62 1.70 -19.74 5.70
C ASN A 62 2.79 -19.69 4.61
N PRO A 63 3.69 -20.70 4.55
CA PRO A 63 4.81 -20.72 3.61
C PRO A 63 4.40 -21.01 2.15
N ASN A 64 3.12 -21.20 1.86
CA ASN A 64 2.63 -21.36 0.49
C ASN A 64 2.35 -20.01 -0.20
N LEU A 65 2.23 -18.93 0.58
CA LEU A 65 1.93 -17.60 0.06
C LEU A 65 3.17 -16.91 -0.50
N ARG A 66 2.97 -16.07 -1.52
CA ARG A 66 4.04 -15.30 -2.17
C ARG A 66 3.56 -13.87 -2.38
N TYR A 67 4.50 -12.93 -2.30
CA TYR A 67 4.28 -11.54 -2.68
C TYR A 67 5.05 -11.22 -3.97
N ALA A 68 4.44 -10.44 -4.85
CA ALA A 68 5.07 -10.00 -6.09
C ALA A 68 4.65 -8.56 -6.41
N ILE A 69 5.62 -7.76 -6.85
CA ILE A 69 5.37 -6.44 -7.44
C ILE A 69 5.20 -6.63 -8.95
N PRO A 70 4.11 -6.14 -9.57
CA PRO A 70 3.92 -6.27 -11.02
C PRO A 70 5.07 -5.64 -11.81
N LYS A 71 5.42 -6.27 -12.94
CA LYS A 71 6.60 -5.87 -13.77
C LYS A 71 6.46 -4.48 -14.39
N GLU A 72 5.22 -4.05 -14.61
CA GLU A 72 4.86 -2.72 -15.12
C GLU A 72 5.04 -1.61 -14.08
N GLY A 73 5.11 -1.96 -12.79
CA GLY A 73 5.07 -0.99 -11.70
C GLY A 73 3.94 -1.27 -10.71
N SER A 74 3.90 -0.49 -9.64
CA SER A 74 2.84 -0.52 -8.63
C SER A 74 2.78 0.81 -7.89
N ILE A 75 1.84 0.92 -6.97
CA ILE A 75 1.70 2.07 -6.09
C ILE A 75 2.73 2.00 -4.95
N LEU A 76 3.37 3.12 -4.69
CA LEU A 76 4.15 3.39 -3.49
C LEU A 76 3.40 4.38 -2.60
N LEU A 77 3.34 4.09 -1.31
CA LEU A 77 2.62 4.91 -0.34
C LEU A 77 3.49 5.16 0.90
N THR A 78 3.30 6.34 1.50
CA THR A 78 3.95 6.74 2.75
C THR A 78 2.90 7.32 3.68
N ASP A 79 2.77 6.73 4.87
CA ASP A 79 1.97 7.30 5.94
C ASP A 79 2.78 8.24 6.82
N ASN A 80 2.15 9.35 7.21
CA ASN A 80 2.79 10.41 7.98
C ASN A 80 1.98 10.75 9.22
N MET A 81 2.64 10.86 10.37
CA MET A 81 2.01 11.39 11.57
C MET A 81 1.80 12.90 11.43
N VAL A 82 0.59 13.37 11.75
CA VAL A 82 0.24 14.79 11.71
C VAL A 82 -0.39 15.25 13.03
N ILE A 83 -0.16 16.50 13.39
CA ILE A 83 -0.84 17.14 14.52
C ILE A 83 -1.93 18.05 13.98
N LEU A 84 -3.19 17.73 14.28
CA LEU A 84 -4.33 18.52 13.84
C LEU A 84 -4.31 19.92 14.46
N LYS A 85 -4.71 20.94 13.68
CA LYS A 85 -4.79 22.34 14.13
C LYS A 85 -5.61 22.53 15.40
N GLY A 86 -6.65 21.72 15.60
CA GLY A 86 -7.53 21.76 16.77
C GLY A 86 -7.09 20.87 17.95
N SER A 87 -5.86 20.33 17.96
CA SER A 87 -5.41 19.45 19.03
C SER A 87 -5.28 20.19 20.37
N ASN A 88 -5.99 19.69 21.39
CA ASN A 88 -5.88 20.19 22.77
C ASN A 88 -4.61 19.68 23.49
N ASN A 89 -3.90 18.71 22.90
CA ASN A 89 -2.76 18.03 23.52
C ASN A 89 -1.51 18.05 22.60
N LYS A 90 -1.23 19.21 21.99
CA LYS A 90 -0.13 19.37 21.03
C LYS A 90 1.22 18.88 21.56
N GLU A 91 1.60 19.29 22.77
CA GLU A 91 2.90 18.92 23.37
C GLU A 91 3.03 17.39 23.54
N LEU A 92 1.95 16.71 23.94
CA LEU A 92 1.96 15.26 24.09
C LEU A 92 2.08 14.56 22.73
N ALA A 93 1.41 15.08 21.70
CA ALA A 93 1.52 14.56 20.34
C ALA A 93 2.95 14.72 19.79
N GLU A 94 3.62 15.85 20.04
CA GLU A 94 5.02 16.06 19.66
C GLU A 94 5.95 15.08 20.38
N LYS A 95 5.74 14.83 21.68
CA LYS A 95 6.50 13.81 22.44
C LYS A 95 6.28 12.41 21.90
N PHE A 96 5.05 12.07 21.51
CA PHE A 96 4.75 10.77 20.90
C PHE A 96 5.43 10.61 19.54
N ILE A 97 5.38 11.64 18.68
CA ILE A 97 6.09 11.64 17.40
C ILE A 97 7.60 11.46 17.62
N ASN A 98 8.20 12.19 18.57
CA ASN A 98 9.61 12.04 18.90
C ASN A 98 9.94 10.60 19.32
N PHE A 99 9.12 10.00 20.19
CA PHE A 99 9.30 8.61 20.62
C PHE A 99 9.26 7.62 19.45
N ILE A 100 8.28 7.76 18.53
CA ILE A 100 8.19 6.89 17.35
C ILE A 100 9.39 7.08 16.40
N LEU A 101 9.95 8.29 16.33
CA LEU A 101 11.12 8.61 15.51
C LEU A 101 12.46 8.17 16.13
N GLU A 102 12.49 7.69 17.39
CA GLU A 102 13.69 7.06 17.95
C GLU A 102 14.08 5.84 17.10
N PRO A 103 15.35 5.67 16.69
CA PRO A 103 15.77 4.60 15.79
C PRO A 103 15.35 3.20 16.24
N GLU A 104 15.47 2.92 17.54
CA GLU A 104 15.11 1.64 18.16
C GLU A 104 13.60 1.38 18.14
N ILE A 105 12.79 2.43 18.28
CA ILE A 105 11.33 2.33 18.27
C ILE A 105 10.84 2.16 16.84
N GLY A 106 11.30 3.01 15.92
CA GLY A 106 10.98 2.88 14.49
C GLY A 106 11.39 1.51 13.93
N ALA A 107 12.57 1.01 14.31
CA ALA A 107 13.02 -0.33 13.92
C ALA A 107 12.12 -1.44 14.48
N LYS A 108 11.75 -1.39 15.77
CA LYS A 108 10.83 -2.37 16.37
C LYS A 108 9.50 -2.42 15.64
N ILE A 109 8.95 -1.26 15.28
CA ILE A 109 7.70 -1.17 14.51
C ILE A 109 7.92 -1.84 13.16
N SER A 110 8.89 -1.39 12.35
CA SER A 110 9.14 -1.94 11.01
C SER A 110 9.41 -3.45 11.01
N ASN A 111 10.21 -3.96 11.94
CA ASN A 111 10.46 -5.41 12.04
C ASN A 111 9.20 -6.20 12.42
N PHE A 112 8.29 -5.59 13.18
CA PHE A 112 7.01 -6.20 13.56
C PHE A 112 6.02 -6.21 12.39
N ILE A 113 5.70 -5.03 11.84
CA ILE A 113 4.66 -4.87 10.80
C ILE A 113 5.16 -5.11 9.37
N LYS A 114 6.46 -5.31 9.18
CA LYS A 114 7.11 -5.61 7.89
C LYS A 114 7.01 -4.54 6.80
N TYR A 115 6.71 -3.30 7.19
CA TYR A 115 6.84 -2.13 6.33
C TYR A 115 8.24 -1.50 6.44
N ALA A 116 8.73 -0.99 5.31
CA ALA A 116 10.03 -0.33 5.23
C ALA A 116 10.11 0.88 6.17
N THR A 117 11.22 1.00 6.90
CA THR A 117 11.43 2.16 7.78
C THR A 117 11.88 3.40 6.99
N PRO A 118 11.29 4.59 7.23
CA PRO A 118 11.85 5.83 6.72
C PRO A 118 13.06 6.31 7.54
N ASN A 119 13.32 5.72 8.72
CA ASN A 119 14.40 6.14 9.61
C ASN A 119 15.75 5.60 9.11
N GLN A 120 16.57 6.48 8.51
CA GLN A 120 17.88 6.09 8.00
C GLN A 120 18.84 5.64 9.12
N THR A 121 18.83 6.32 10.25
CA THR A 121 19.68 5.98 11.41
C THR A 121 19.40 4.57 11.92
N ALA A 122 18.13 4.12 11.91
CA ALA A 122 17.78 2.76 12.27
C ALA A 122 18.43 1.70 11.35
N LYS A 123 18.51 1.99 10.04
CA LYS A 123 19.19 1.13 9.07
C LYS A 123 20.71 1.15 9.27
N ASP A 124 21.28 2.33 9.46
CA ASP A 124 22.74 2.51 9.61
C ASP A 124 23.27 1.86 10.89
N LEU A 125 22.47 1.85 11.97
CA LEU A 125 22.78 1.17 13.22
C LEU A 125 22.53 -0.36 13.18
N GLY A 126 22.05 -0.89 12.04
CA GLY A 126 21.77 -2.32 11.88
C GLY A 126 20.60 -2.83 12.73
N LEU A 127 19.61 -1.96 13.00
CA LEU A 127 18.44 -2.31 13.84
C LEU A 127 17.33 -3.02 13.06
N ILE A 128 17.38 -3.00 11.73
CA ILE A 128 16.42 -3.70 10.86
C ILE A 128 16.89 -5.12 10.61
N GLU A 129 15.97 -6.08 10.65
CA GLU A 129 16.27 -7.49 10.38
C GLU A 129 16.92 -7.66 8.99
N ALA A 130 18.03 -8.42 8.93
CA ALA A 130 18.75 -8.63 7.68
C ALA A 130 17.90 -9.31 6.60
N ALA A 131 16.93 -10.15 6.99
CA ALA A 131 15.99 -10.76 6.06
C ALA A 131 15.10 -9.72 5.38
N ASP A 132 14.65 -8.71 6.14
CA ASP A 132 13.82 -7.62 5.60
C ASP A 132 14.65 -6.69 4.73
N LEU A 133 15.85 -6.28 5.17
CA LEU A 133 16.76 -5.43 4.39
C LEU A 133 17.12 -6.01 3.03
N ASN A 134 17.22 -7.34 2.93
CA ASN A 134 17.54 -8.04 1.68
C ASN A 134 16.28 -8.44 0.89
N ASN A 135 15.08 -8.11 1.37
CA ASN A 135 13.84 -8.39 0.64
C ASN A 135 13.55 -7.27 -0.36
N PRO A 136 13.66 -7.51 -1.68
CA PRO A 136 13.45 -6.49 -2.71
C PRO A 136 12.00 -6.02 -2.82
N ALA A 137 11.06 -6.67 -2.13
CA ALA A 137 9.69 -6.19 -2.05
C ALA A 137 9.43 -5.28 -0.82
N ILE A 138 10.33 -5.26 0.17
CA ILE A 138 10.35 -4.26 1.26
C ILE A 138 11.26 -3.09 0.88
N TYR A 139 12.47 -3.38 0.40
CA TYR A 139 13.44 -2.39 -0.07
C TYR A 139 13.77 -2.63 -1.54
N PRO A 140 12.96 -2.10 -2.48
CA PRO A 140 13.15 -2.31 -3.91
C PRO A 140 14.50 -1.79 -4.40
N PRO A 141 15.17 -2.54 -5.30
CA PRO A 141 16.34 -2.02 -5.99
C PRO A 141 15.95 -0.86 -6.92
N PRO A 142 16.90 0.02 -7.30
CA PRO A 142 16.61 1.24 -8.04
C PRO A 142 15.79 1.04 -9.32
N GLU A 143 16.03 -0.03 -10.07
CA GLU A 143 15.31 -0.34 -11.31
C GLU A 143 13.84 -0.72 -11.10
N LEU A 144 13.52 -1.33 -9.95
CA LEU A 144 12.14 -1.63 -9.58
C LEU A 144 11.48 -0.40 -8.98
N PHE A 145 12.20 0.31 -8.11
CA PHE A 145 11.75 1.55 -7.48
C PHE A 145 11.36 2.61 -8.52
N ALA A 146 12.11 2.73 -9.62
CA ALA A 146 11.82 3.66 -10.71
C ALA A 146 10.52 3.39 -11.49
N LYS A 147 9.87 2.25 -11.24
CA LYS A 147 8.56 1.91 -11.81
C LYS A 147 7.42 2.03 -10.81
N LEU A 148 7.72 2.46 -9.58
CA LEU A 148 6.70 2.68 -8.57
C LEU A 148 6.24 4.12 -8.61
N ASP A 149 4.94 4.31 -8.50
CA ASP A 149 4.32 5.63 -8.53
C ASP A 149 3.76 5.98 -7.15
N TYR A 150 4.12 7.17 -6.66
CA TYR A 150 3.45 7.73 -5.49
C TYR A 150 2.02 8.14 -5.86
N ILE A 151 1.06 7.83 -4.99
CA ILE A 151 -0.26 8.47 -5.06
C ILE A 151 -0.13 9.94 -4.65
N GLN A 152 -0.69 10.82 -5.48
CA GLN A 152 -0.66 12.26 -5.31
C GLN A 152 -2.07 12.81 -5.15
N ASP A 153 -2.17 14.01 -4.58
CA ASP A 153 -3.42 14.75 -4.56
C ASP A 153 -3.74 15.24 -5.99
N VAL A 154 -4.76 14.64 -6.60
CA VAL A 154 -5.28 15.00 -7.92
C VAL A 154 -6.29 16.16 -7.87
N GLY A 155 -6.52 16.74 -6.69
CA GLY A 155 -7.39 17.89 -6.46
C GLY A 155 -8.84 17.59 -6.82
N GLN A 156 -9.42 18.42 -7.66
CA GLN A 156 -10.84 18.29 -8.03
C GLN A 156 -11.14 16.99 -8.80
N ALA A 157 -10.12 16.38 -9.42
CA ALA A 157 -10.29 15.13 -10.14
C ALA A 157 -10.65 13.95 -9.22
N THR A 158 -10.46 14.06 -7.90
CA THR A 158 -10.88 13.04 -6.91
C THR A 158 -12.35 12.66 -7.07
N ILE A 159 -13.21 13.62 -7.43
CA ILE A 159 -14.64 13.33 -7.70
C ILE A 159 -14.80 12.34 -8.84
N LEU A 160 -13.98 12.43 -9.89
CA LEU A 160 -14.05 11.50 -11.02
C LEU A 160 -13.65 10.08 -10.61
N TYR A 161 -12.67 9.95 -9.73
CA TYR A 161 -12.28 8.65 -9.16
C TYR A 161 -13.40 8.07 -8.28
N ASP A 162 -14.01 8.89 -7.41
CA ASP A 162 -15.10 8.47 -6.53
C ASP A 162 -16.35 8.02 -7.31
N GLU A 163 -16.71 8.77 -8.36
CA GLU A 163 -17.81 8.43 -9.27
C GLU A 163 -17.50 7.12 -10.02
N ALA A 164 -16.33 7.02 -10.65
CA ALA A 164 -15.89 5.82 -11.35
C ALA A 164 -15.87 4.60 -10.43
N TRP A 165 -15.34 4.73 -9.21
CA TRP A 165 -15.29 3.65 -8.23
C TRP A 165 -16.68 3.21 -7.77
N THR A 166 -17.60 4.16 -7.59
CA THR A 166 -19.00 3.85 -7.29
C THR A 166 -19.63 3.02 -8.40
N GLU A 167 -19.42 3.39 -9.66
CA GLU A 167 -19.90 2.65 -10.82
C GLU A 167 -19.23 1.26 -10.96
N VAL A 168 -17.94 1.13 -10.64
CA VAL A 168 -17.27 -0.18 -10.58
C VAL A 168 -17.98 -1.09 -9.58
N LYS A 169 -18.20 -0.64 -8.34
CA LYS A 169 -18.88 -1.44 -7.32
C LYS A 169 -20.28 -1.88 -7.75
N LEU A 170 -21.05 -0.97 -8.34
CA LEU A 170 -22.38 -1.28 -8.85
C LEU A 170 -22.35 -2.26 -10.05
N GLY A 171 -21.40 -2.07 -10.98
CA GLY A 171 -21.29 -2.86 -12.20
C GLY A 171 -20.75 -4.28 -11.97
N VAL A 172 -19.87 -4.43 -10.98
CA VAL A 172 -19.32 -5.74 -10.57
C VAL A 172 -20.34 -6.50 -9.72
N GLY A 173 -21.04 -5.81 -8.82
CA GLY A 173 -22.15 -6.40 -8.05
C GLY A 173 -21.72 -7.34 -6.92
N THR A 174 -20.49 -7.18 -6.43
CA THR A 174 -19.96 -7.86 -5.24
C THR A 174 -20.33 -7.13 -3.95
#